data_AF-A0A956ZBM1-F1
#
_entry.id   AF-A0A956ZBM1-F1
#
_cell.length_a   1.000
_cell.length_b   1.000
_cell.length_c   1.000
_cell.angle_alpha   90.00
_cell.angle_beta   90.00
_cell.angle_gamma   90.00
#
_symmetry.space_group_name_H-M   'P 1'
#
loop_
_entity.id
_entity.type
_entity.pdbx_description
1 polymer ?
#
loop_
_entity_poly.entity_id
_entity_poly.type
_entity_poly.pdbx_seq_one_letter_code
_entity_poly.pdbx_strand_id
1 'polypeptide(L)'
;EASLAIAPERKTFYQDSLRLIDSYQNLGRDREAIEFCEELIELSRFDYFSLELLVRQASSHMNLEEYEESLKSLDRAFPLAGRADRAELHRLKSDVLELMGEVSLAEEEKARHQELKLFQARLTEWVPASPTRRMLANFIDGLILATAASLFLAVVFPLATMIFSSNQLGGYQMVSIMVPYLLAVFILSFLDSFFVILSPSLLFAVLWSLLVSTGPPWYGQTASAAVLLFLFLSGQAYSMFFETSSLQATPGKFYLGLRVTDNEGEIVSLFKAGWRHLLKAIPSVMTALFSLFLFSIVFSSLHLVLKLVCILFSLALAGVLWAAAFRPGLHNLFTGASVSDVRLYGALSKQFGLFRS
;
A
#
# COMPACT_ATOMS: atom_id res chain seq x y z
N GLU A 1 16.27 26.93 -34.65
CA GLU A 1 17.70 27.19 -34.29
C GLU A 1 18.04 26.90 -32.83
N ALA A 2 17.18 27.16 -31.83
CA ALA A 2 17.43 26.76 -30.44
C ALA A 2 17.14 25.27 -30.11
N SER A 3 16.60 24.48 -31.04
CA SER A 3 16.32 23.04 -30.89
C SER A 3 17.58 22.15 -30.93
N LEU A 4 18.68 22.67 -31.49
CA LEU A 4 19.89 21.90 -31.82
C LEU A 4 20.79 21.51 -30.62
N ALA A 5 20.38 21.76 -29.37
CA ALA A 5 21.23 21.46 -28.22
C ALA A 5 20.45 21.06 -26.95
N ILE A 6 19.28 20.46 -27.06
CA ILE A 6 18.69 19.78 -25.90
C ILE A 6 19.43 18.44 -25.77
N ALA A 7 20.52 18.43 -25.00
CA ALA A 7 21.27 17.20 -24.75
C ALA A 7 20.43 16.25 -23.88
N PRO A 8 20.27 14.96 -24.25
CA PRO A 8 19.52 13.96 -23.46
C PRO A 8 20.00 13.83 -22.01
N GLU A 9 21.26 14.22 -21.75
CA GLU A 9 21.87 14.19 -20.43
C GLU A 9 21.38 15.31 -19.49
N ARG A 10 20.65 16.32 -20.00
CA ARG A 10 20.09 17.38 -19.17
C ARG A 10 18.89 16.87 -18.37
N LYS A 11 18.87 17.18 -17.09
CA LYS A 11 17.76 16.87 -16.17
C LYS A 11 16.40 17.41 -16.65
N THR A 12 16.38 18.49 -17.43
CA THR A 12 15.16 19.12 -17.96
C THR A 12 14.82 18.72 -19.39
N PHE A 13 15.62 17.84 -20.03
CA PHE A 13 15.48 17.46 -21.44
C PHE A 13 14.02 17.15 -21.81
N TYR A 14 13.37 16.27 -21.05
CA TYR A 14 11.99 15.86 -21.30
C TYR A 14 11.00 17.02 -21.29
N GLN A 15 11.07 17.90 -20.27
CA GLN A 15 10.16 19.03 -20.14
C GLN A 15 10.39 20.09 -21.22
N ASP A 16 11.65 20.33 -21.57
CA ASP A 16 12.03 21.28 -22.60
C ASP A 16 11.58 20.79 -23.99
N SER A 17 11.71 19.49 -24.26
CA SER A 17 11.22 18.86 -25.49
C SER A 17 9.70 18.96 -25.64
N LEU A 18 8.92 18.66 -24.59
CA LEU A 18 7.46 18.80 -24.64
C LEU A 18 7.03 20.24 -24.89
N ARG A 19 7.67 21.21 -24.22
CA ARG A 19 7.39 22.65 -24.45
C ARG A 19 7.70 23.09 -25.88
N LEU A 20 8.75 22.53 -26.48
CA LEU A 20 9.10 22.82 -27.85
C LEU A 20 8.05 22.26 -28.82
N ILE A 21 7.58 21.02 -28.59
CA ILE A 21 6.48 20.42 -29.37
C ILE A 21 5.22 21.30 -29.26
N ASP A 22 4.83 21.66 -28.03
CA ASP A 22 3.68 22.55 -27.79
C ASP A 22 3.86 23.89 -28.51
N SER A 23 5.10 24.41 -28.59
CA SER A 23 5.39 25.66 -29.29
C SER A 23 5.26 25.51 -30.81
N TYR A 24 5.69 24.38 -31.40
CA TYR A 24 5.48 24.11 -32.81
C TYR A 24 3.99 24.01 -33.16
N GLN A 25 3.21 23.29 -32.34
CA GLN A 25 1.77 23.15 -32.50
C GLN A 25 1.05 24.51 -32.41
N ASN A 26 1.39 25.34 -31.41
CA ASN A 26 0.80 26.67 -31.26
C ASN A 26 1.13 27.62 -32.43
N LEU A 27 2.22 27.38 -33.16
CA LEU A 27 2.60 28.13 -34.35
C LEU A 27 2.01 27.54 -35.65
N GLY A 28 1.20 26.48 -35.57
CA GLY A 28 0.67 25.75 -36.73
C GLY A 28 1.75 25.00 -37.53
N ARG A 29 2.89 24.71 -36.90
CA ARG A 29 4.03 23.99 -37.50
C ARG A 29 3.96 22.50 -37.16
N ASP A 30 2.80 21.89 -37.39
CA ASP A 30 2.50 20.53 -36.96
C ASP A 30 3.40 19.45 -37.59
N ARG A 31 3.87 19.63 -38.84
CA ARG A 31 4.82 18.70 -39.46
C ARG A 31 6.15 18.62 -38.72
N GLU A 32 6.66 19.76 -38.29
CA GLU A 32 7.91 19.81 -37.54
C GLU A 32 7.74 19.25 -36.13
N ALA A 33 6.56 19.43 -35.54
CA ALA A 33 6.20 18.78 -34.28
C ALA A 33 6.19 17.25 -34.42
N ILE A 34 5.65 16.71 -35.52
CA ILE A 34 5.63 15.27 -35.82
C ILE A 34 7.05 14.74 -36.00
N GLU A 35 7.87 15.34 -36.88
CA GLU A 35 9.25 14.93 -37.11
C GLU A 35 10.06 14.90 -35.80
N PHE A 36 9.89 15.94 -34.97
CA PHE A 36 10.56 16.01 -33.68
C PHE A 36 10.04 14.97 -32.67
N CYS A 37 8.74 14.67 -32.67
CA CYS A 37 8.19 13.56 -31.87
C CYS A 37 8.78 12.21 -32.29
N GLU A 38 8.91 11.95 -33.60
CA GLU A 38 9.46 10.70 -34.13
C GLU A 38 10.92 10.52 -33.71
N GLU A 39 11.75 11.55 -33.86
CA GLU A 39 13.14 11.54 -33.41
C GLU A 39 13.23 11.24 -31.90
N LEU A 40 12.39 11.89 -31.10
CA LEU A 40 12.37 11.66 -29.65
C LEU A 40 11.85 10.28 -29.27
N ILE A 41 10.88 9.73 -30.00
CA ILE A 41 10.35 8.38 -29.77
C ILE A 41 11.46 7.35 -30.03
N GLU A 42 12.22 7.50 -31.11
CA GLU A 42 13.36 6.62 -31.44
C GLU A 42 14.48 6.69 -30.38
N LEU A 43 14.72 7.88 -29.83
CA LEU A 43 15.70 8.08 -28.75
C LEU A 43 15.19 7.54 -27.41
N SER A 44 13.89 7.60 -27.17
CA SER A 44 13.27 7.14 -25.92
C SER A 44 13.21 5.61 -25.89
N ARG A 45 13.95 5.00 -24.96
CA ARG A 45 13.79 3.56 -24.67
C ARG A 45 12.49 3.36 -23.89
N PHE A 46 11.36 3.24 -24.62
CA PHE A 46 10.03 2.83 -24.16
C PHE A 46 9.70 3.14 -22.68
N ASP A 47 9.29 4.37 -22.40
CA ASP A 47 8.89 4.84 -21.06
C ASP A 47 7.62 5.71 -21.10
N TYR A 48 7.14 6.19 -19.94
CA TYR A 48 6.04 7.15 -19.79
C TYR A 48 6.18 8.39 -20.71
N PHE A 49 7.41 8.80 -21.00
CA PHE A 49 7.68 9.88 -21.95
C PHE A 49 7.19 9.57 -23.37
N SER A 50 7.29 8.32 -23.81
CA SER A 50 6.83 7.88 -25.14
C SER A 50 5.30 7.96 -25.27
N LEU A 51 4.55 7.72 -24.19
CA LEU A 51 3.09 7.92 -24.16
C LEU A 51 2.73 9.36 -24.51
N GLU A 52 3.38 10.30 -23.84
CA GLU A 52 3.07 11.72 -23.95
C GLU A 52 3.49 12.32 -25.32
N LEU A 53 4.56 11.79 -25.92
CA LEU A 53 4.95 12.10 -27.30
C LEU A 53 3.94 11.56 -28.32
N LEU A 54 3.48 10.31 -28.18
CA LEU A 54 2.50 9.71 -29.09
C LEU A 54 1.17 10.46 -29.08
N VAL A 55 0.72 10.93 -27.92
CA VAL A 55 -0.50 11.74 -27.79
C VAL A 55 -0.35 13.08 -28.53
N ARG A 56 0.79 13.76 -28.39
CA ARG A 56 1.06 15.02 -29.10
C ARG A 56 1.22 14.82 -30.59
N GLN A 57 1.89 13.75 -31.01
CA GLN A 57 1.98 13.35 -32.42
C GLN A 57 0.58 13.13 -33.02
N ALA A 58 -0.28 12.38 -32.32
CA ALA A 58 -1.66 12.18 -32.74
C ALA A 58 -2.43 13.51 -32.88
N SER A 59 -2.25 14.45 -31.95
CA SER A 59 -2.85 15.78 -32.04
C SER A 59 -2.35 16.57 -33.25
N SER A 60 -1.06 16.49 -33.59
CA SER A 60 -0.52 17.17 -34.77
C SER A 60 -1.01 16.54 -36.08
N HIS A 61 -1.12 15.21 -36.17
CA HIS A 61 -1.76 14.57 -37.31
C HIS A 61 -3.24 14.99 -37.44
N MET A 62 -3.95 15.13 -36.32
CA MET A 62 -5.34 15.59 -36.32
C MET A 62 -5.46 17.04 -36.85
N ASN A 63 -4.54 17.94 -36.48
CA ASN A 63 -4.49 19.32 -36.98
C ASN A 63 -4.22 19.40 -38.50
N LEU A 64 -3.49 18.42 -39.04
CA LEU A 64 -3.20 18.29 -40.47
C LEU A 64 -4.27 17.51 -41.23
N GLU A 65 -5.37 17.12 -40.58
CA GLU A 65 -6.44 16.26 -41.14
C GLU A 65 -5.95 14.86 -41.56
N GLU A 66 -4.82 14.40 -41.01
CA GLU A 66 -4.22 13.08 -41.22
C GLU A 66 -4.77 12.07 -40.21
N TYR A 67 -6.09 11.86 -40.21
CA TYR A 67 -6.78 11.14 -39.14
C TYR A 67 -6.37 9.68 -38.97
N GLU A 68 -6.04 8.97 -40.06
CA GLU A 68 -5.57 7.57 -39.96
C GLU A 68 -4.24 7.45 -39.21
N GLU A 69 -3.31 8.36 -39.45
CA GLU A 69 -2.03 8.39 -38.73
C GLU A 69 -2.22 8.82 -37.27
N SER A 70 -3.14 9.75 -37.02
CA SER A 70 -3.55 10.11 -35.67
C SER A 70 -4.05 8.88 -34.88
N LEU A 71 -4.92 8.06 -35.47
CA LEU A 71 -5.39 6.82 -34.86
C LEU A 71 -4.26 5.82 -34.62
N LYS A 72 -3.33 5.66 -35.56
CA LYS A 72 -2.16 4.77 -35.38
C LYS A 72 -1.29 5.22 -34.19
N SER A 73 -1.06 6.52 -34.04
CA SER A 73 -0.31 7.05 -32.88
C SER A 73 -1.05 6.82 -31.56
N LEU A 74 -2.38 6.99 -31.52
CA LEU A 74 -3.20 6.68 -30.34
C LEU A 74 -3.20 5.17 -30.01
N ASP A 75 -3.30 4.30 -31.01
CA ASP A 75 -3.25 2.84 -30.81
C ASP A 75 -1.88 2.38 -30.29
N ARG A 76 -0.79 3.06 -30.69
CA ARG A 76 0.55 2.85 -30.11
C ARG A 76 0.66 3.37 -28.67
N ALA A 77 -0.15 4.37 -28.29
CA ALA A 77 -0.17 4.94 -26.95
C ALA A 77 -0.90 4.03 -25.92
N PHE A 78 -1.95 3.32 -26.34
CA PHE A 78 -2.78 2.49 -25.45
C PHE A 78 -2.03 1.46 -24.58
N PRO A 79 -1.05 0.69 -25.12
CA PRO A 79 -0.26 -0.26 -24.32
C PRO A 79 0.60 0.41 -23.24
N LEU A 80 0.97 1.68 -23.43
CA LEU A 80 1.81 2.45 -22.52
C LEU A 80 0.97 3.19 -21.45
N ALA A 81 -0.31 3.41 -21.71
CA ALA A 81 -1.20 4.19 -20.86
C ALA A 81 -1.63 3.44 -19.60
N GLY A 82 -1.45 4.09 -18.45
CA GLY A 82 -2.09 3.71 -17.20
C GLY A 82 -3.60 3.92 -17.26
N ARG A 83 -4.34 3.39 -16.28
CA ARG A 83 -5.82 3.52 -16.27
C ARG A 83 -6.31 4.97 -16.26
N ALA A 84 -5.55 5.87 -15.63
CA ALA A 84 -5.86 7.29 -15.60
C ALA A 84 -5.82 7.89 -17.02
N ASP A 85 -4.77 7.57 -17.78
CA ASP A 85 -4.50 8.13 -19.10
C ASP A 85 -5.39 7.52 -20.19
N ARG A 86 -5.81 6.25 -20.02
CA ARG A 86 -6.71 5.57 -20.97
C ARG A 86 -8.03 6.31 -21.17
N ALA A 87 -8.57 6.93 -20.12
CA ALA A 87 -9.78 7.71 -20.24
C ALA A 87 -9.59 8.82 -21.29
N GLU A 88 -8.47 9.54 -21.22
CA GLU A 88 -8.16 10.63 -22.15
C GLU A 88 -7.86 10.11 -23.56
N LEU A 89 -7.18 8.97 -23.70
CA LEU A 89 -6.96 8.33 -24.99
C LEU A 89 -8.27 7.93 -25.68
N HIS A 90 -9.23 7.35 -24.94
CA HIS A 90 -10.55 7.02 -25.48
C HIS A 90 -11.32 8.28 -25.92
N ARG A 91 -11.17 9.40 -25.20
CA ARG A 91 -11.73 10.70 -25.60
C ARG A 91 -11.14 11.17 -26.94
N LEU A 92 -9.81 11.23 -27.02
CA LEU A 92 -9.11 11.67 -28.23
C LEU A 92 -9.42 10.77 -29.43
N LYS A 93 -9.47 9.45 -29.23
CA LYS A 93 -9.82 8.49 -30.28
C LYS A 93 -11.25 8.70 -30.79
N SER A 94 -12.20 8.93 -29.88
CA SER A 94 -13.56 9.33 -30.23
C SER A 94 -13.56 10.59 -31.11
N ASP A 95 -12.85 11.64 -30.70
CA ASP A 95 -12.83 12.92 -31.42
C ASP A 95 -12.29 12.75 -32.85
N VAL A 96 -11.23 11.95 -33.03
CA VAL A 96 -10.67 11.63 -34.35
C VAL A 96 -11.66 10.83 -35.21
N LEU A 97 -12.34 9.84 -34.62
CA LEU A 97 -13.36 9.04 -35.33
C LEU A 97 -14.56 9.88 -35.78
N GLU A 98 -14.97 10.88 -34.99
CA GLU A 98 -16.02 11.83 -35.40
C GLU A 98 -15.60 12.66 -36.61
N LEU A 99 -14.34 13.14 -36.63
CA LEU A 99 -13.79 13.89 -37.75
C LEU A 99 -13.69 13.04 -39.03
N MET A 100 -13.45 11.74 -38.89
CA MET A 100 -13.49 10.78 -40.01
C MET A 100 -14.91 10.44 -40.49
N GLY A 101 -15.96 10.80 -39.73
CA GLY A 101 -17.34 10.43 -40.01
C GLY A 101 -17.75 9.02 -39.53
N GLU A 102 -16.90 8.35 -38.75
CA GLU A 102 -17.11 7.00 -38.21
C GLU A 102 -17.93 7.05 -36.90
N VAL A 103 -19.15 7.57 -36.99
CA VAL A 103 -20.00 7.92 -35.83
C VAL A 103 -20.23 6.73 -34.87
N SER A 104 -20.43 5.51 -35.38
CA SER A 104 -20.69 4.35 -34.52
C SER A 104 -19.49 3.97 -33.65
N LEU A 105 -18.28 4.06 -34.20
CA LEU A 105 -17.06 3.77 -33.47
C LEU A 105 -16.73 4.89 -32.48
N ALA A 106 -16.99 6.15 -32.87
CA ALA A 106 -16.84 7.29 -31.97
C ALA A 106 -17.73 7.16 -30.72
N GLU A 107 -19.01 6.78 -30.89
CA GLU A 107 -19.93 6.58 -29.77
C GLU A 107 -19.48 5.43 -28.83
N GLU A 108 -18.91 4.35 -29.38
CA GLU A 108 -18.34 3.27 -28.57
C GLU A 108 -17.16 3.79 -27.71
N GLU A 109 -16.26 4.55 -28.31
CA GLU A 109 -15.11 5.13 -27.60
C GLU A 109 -15.54 6.19 -26.57
N LYS A 110 -16.59 6.98 -26.85
CA LYS A 110 -17.21 7.90 -25.87
C LYS A 110 -17.81 7.14 -24.69
N ALA A 111 -18.49 6.04 -24.93
CA ALA A 111 -19.05 5.21 -23.86
C ALA A 111 -17.92 4.68 -22.95
N ARG A 112 -16.81 4.19 -23.52
CA ARG A 112 -15.62 3.76 -22.77
C ARG A 112 -14.99 4.91 -21.97
N HIS A 113 -14.88 6.09 -22.57
CA HIS A 113 -14.41 7.30 -21.87
C HIS A 113 -15.31 7.65 -20.67
N GLN A 114 -16.63 7.63 -20.84
CA GLN A 114 -17.58 7.92 -19.76
C GLN A 114 -17.51 6.86 -18.64
N GLU A 115 -17.40 5.58 -18.98
CA GLU A 115 -17.23 4.51 -18.01
C GLU A 115 -15.95 4.71 -17.19
N LEU A 116 -14.83 5.05 -17.83
CA LEU A 116 -13.56 5.31 -17.15
C LEU A 116 -13.59 6.60 -16.33
N LYS A 117 -14.27 7.66 -16.80
CA LYS A 117 -14.47 8.89 -16.00
C LYS A 117 -15.35 8.63 -14.79
N LEU A 118 -16.41 7.85 -14.94
CA LEU A 118 -17.24 7.41 -13.81
C LEU A 118 -16.41 6.56 -12.85
N PHE A 119 -15.57 5.67 -13.37
CA PHE A 119 -14.63 4.92 -12.54
C PHE A 119 -13.66 5.85 -11.81
N GLN A 120 -13.03 6.81 -12.47
CA GLN A 120 -12.16 7.81 -11.83
C GLN A 120 -12.89 8.68 -10.81
N ALA A 121 -14.11 9.11 -11.09
CA ALA A 121 -14.95 9.83 -10.13
C ALA A 121 -15.27 8.94 -8.92
N ARG A 122 -15.52 7.64 -9.15
CA ARG A 122 -15.61 6.65 -8.07
C ARG A 122 -14.30 6.58 -7.29
N LEU A 123 -13.12 6.70 -7.93
CA LEU A 123 -11.78 6.72 -7.32
C LEU A 123 -11.46 7.97 -6.50
N THR A 124 -11.94 9.14 -6.90
CA THR A 124 -11.70 10.38 -6.17
C THR A 124 -12.65 10.56 -4.98
N GLU A 125 -13.78 9.86 -4.98
CA GLU A 125 -14.74 9.82 -3.86
C GLU A 125 -14.40 8.82 -2.74
N TRP A 126 -13.19 8.23 -2.71
CA TRP A 126 -12.83 7.25 -1.67
C TRP A 126 -12.71 7.96 -0.33
N VAL A 127 -13.83 8.04 0.38
CA VAL A 127 -13.88 8.63 1.71
C VAL A 127 -13.00 7.78 2.62
N PRO A 128 -11.92 8.34 3.18
CA PRO A 128 -11.06 7.60 4.07
C PRO A 128 -11.90 7.10 5.24
N ALA A 129 -11.89 5.78 5.47
CA ALA A 129 -12.65 5.20 6.56
C ALA A 129 -12.30 5.88 7.89
N SER A 130 -13.31 6.18 8.70
CA SER A 130 -13.11 6.87 9.98
C SER A 130 -12.16 6.08 10.89
N PRO A 131 -11.34 6.75 11.73
CA PRO A 131 -10.42 6.08 12.63
C PRO A 131 -11.10 5.03 13.53
N THR A 132 -12.31 5.32 14.00
CA THR A 132 -13.10 4.42 14.85
C THR A 132 -13.49 3.12 14.15
N ARG A 133 -13.91 3.19 12.88
CA ARG A 133 -14.22 1.98 12.09
C ARG A 133 -12.97 1.16 11.81
N ARG A 134 -11.85 1.80 11.50
CA ARG A 134 -10.56 1.10 11.30
C ARG A 134 -10.12 0.39 12.58
N MET A 135 -10.27 1.05 13.73
CA MET A 135 -9.99 0.47 15.04
C MET A 135 -10.90 -0.74 15.32
N LEU A 136 -12.22 -0.63 15.06
CA LEU A 136 -13.15 -1.75 15.24
C LEU A 136 -12.86 -2.91 14.29
N ALA A 137 -12.47 -2.64 13.04
CA ALA A 137 -12.06 -3.69 12.09
C ALA A 137 -10.84 -4.45 12.62
N ASN A 138 -9.81 -3.72 13.04
CA ASN A 138 -8.60 -4.31 13.61
C ASN A 138 -8.89 -5.11 14.89
N PHE A 139 -9.83 -4.66 15.72
CA PHE A 139 -10.29 -5.40 16.90
C PHE A 139 -10.92 -6.75 16.52
N ILE A 140 -11.80 -6.77 15.52
CA ILE A 140 -12.45 -8.01 15.05
C ILE A 140 -11.40 -8.96 14.44
N ASP A 141 -10.53 -8.44 13.58
CA ASP A 141 -9.44 -9.23 13.00
C ASP A 141 -8.50 -9.79 14.07
N GLY A 142 -8.22 -9.01 15.11
CA GLY A 142 -7.43 -9.45 16.23
C GLY A 142 -8.05 -10.57 17.04
N LEU A 143 -9.36 -10.52 17.26
CA LEU A 143 -10.08 -11.59 17.92
C LEU A 143 -10.02 -12.89 17.10
N ILE A 144 -10.19 -12.79 15.78
CA ILE A 144 -10.10 -13.92 14.86
C ILE A 144 -8.70 -14.53 14.89
N LEU A 145 -7.66 -13.70 14.74
CA LEU A 145 -6.27 -14.13 14.76
C LEU A 145 -5.86 -14.76 16.09
N ALA A 146 -6.19 -14.10 17.21
CA ALA A 146 -5.88 -14.59 18.55
C ALA A 146 -6.54 -15.94 18.81
N THR A 147 -7.82 -16.11 18.43
CA THR A 147 -8.54 -17.38 18.58
C THR A 147 -7.90 -18.47 17.72
N ALA A 148 -7.61 -18.18 16.44
CA ALA A 148 -6.99 -19.13 15.53
C ALA A 148 -5.58 -19.56 15.98
N ALA A 149 -4.76 -18.60 16.41
CA ALA A 149 -3.41 -18.86 16.91
C ALA A 149 -3.43 -19.68 18.20
N SER A 150 -4.31 -19.34 19.15
CA SER A 150 -4.47 -20.11 20.39
C SER A 150 -4.93 -21.54 20.11
N LEU A 151 -5.92 -21.74 19.22
CA LEU A 151 -6.36 -23.09 18.84
C LEU A 151 -5.25 -23.89 18.15
N PHE A 152 -4.49 -23.25 17.25
CA PHE A 152 -3.35 -23.89 16.58
C PHE A 152 -2.28 -24.33 17.58
N LEU A 153 -1.87 -23.45 18.50
CA LEU A 153 -0.88 -23.77 19.53
C LEU A 153 -1.40 -24.83 20.50
N ALA A 154 -2.69 -24.82 20.82
CA ALA A 154 -3.33 -25.83 21.65
C ALA A 154 -3.26 -27.23 21.04
N VAL A 155 -3.16 -27.36 19.71
CA VAL A 155 -3.02 -28.64 19.01
C VAL A 155 -1.56 -29.00 18.77
N VAL A 156 -0.76 -28.05 18.28
CA VAL A 156 0.63 -28.30 17.87
C VAL A 156 1.53 -28.58 19.07
N PHE A 157 1.35 -27.86 20.17
CA PHE A 157 2.21 -28.02 21.35
C PHE A 157 2.07 -29.41 22.00
N PRO A 158 0.85 -29.94 22.24
CA PRO A 158 0.67 -31.31 22.70
C PRO A 158 1.20 -32.34 21.70
N LEU A 159 1.00 -32.13 20.41
CA LEU A 159 1.48 -33.06 19.39
C LEU A 159 3.02 -33.15 19.37
N ALA A 160 3.70 -32.00 19.40
CA ALA A 160 5.15 -31.95 19.47
C ALA A 160 5.67 -32.65 20.74
N THR A 161 5.06 -32.36 21.90
CA THR A 161 5.45 -33.01 23.15
C THR A 161 5.19 -34.52 23.13
N MET A 162 4.10 -35.01 22.55
CA MET A 162 3.86 -36.46 22.37
C MET A 162 4.93 -37.13 21.50
N ILE A 163 5.42 -36.44 20.46
CA ILE A 163 6.44 -36.97 19.55
C ILE A 163 7.82 -37.00 20.23
N PHE A 164 8.17 -35.97 21.01
CA PHE A 164 9.52 -35.80 21.56
C PHE A 164 9.70 -36.29 23.00
N SER A 165 8.63 -36.44 23.79
CA SER A 165 8.71 -36.94 25.16
C SER A 165 8.31 -38.41 25.20
N SER A 166 9.31 -39.29 25.21
CA SER A 166 9.12 -40.74 25.13
C SER A 166 8.68 -41.41 26.45
N ASN A 167 8.41 -40.70 27.56
CA ASN A 167 8.12 -41.36 28.84
C ASN A 167 7.13 -40.62 29.78
N GLN A 168 5.92 -41.19 29.85
CA GLN A 168 4.98 -41.43 30.97
C GLN A 168 4.63 -40.43 32.09
N LEU A 169 5.22 -39.25 32.28
CA LEU A 169 4.81 -38.39 33.42
C LEU A 169 4.54 -36.95 32.98
N GLY A 170 3.26 -36.54 32.95
CA GLY A 170 2.94 -35.11 32.86
C GLY A 170 1.54 -34.68 32.38
N GLY A 171 0.60 -35.59 32.08
CA GLY A 171 -0.68 -35.22 31.44
C GLY A 171 -1.50 -34.14 32.17
N TYR A 172 -1.55 -34.15 33.50
CA TYR A 172 -2.30 -33.17 34.30
C TYR A 172 -1.56 -31.85 34.54
N GLN A 173 -0.23 -31.87 34.68
CA GLN A 173 0.56 -30.64 34.83
C GLN A 173 0.59 -29.84 33.51
N MET A 174 0.57 -30.53 32.36
CA MET A 174 0.50 -29.89 31.04
C MET A 174 -0.76 -29.05 30.86
N VAL A 175 -1.95 -29.60 31.16
CA VAL A 175 -3.23 -28.86 30.98
C VAL A 175 -3.28 -27.61 31.87
N SER A 176 -2.79 -27.72 33.11
CA SER A 176 -2.72 -26.57 34.04
C SER A 176 -1.78 -25.47 33.57
N ILE A 177 -0.74 -25.77 32.79
CA ILE A 177 0.22 -24.78 32.24
C ILE A 177 -0.29 -24.23 30.89
N MET A 178 -1.00 -25.05 30.11
CA MET A 178 -1.51 -24.66 28.80
C MET A 178 -2.62 -23.63 28.89
N VAL A 179 -3.55 -23.72 29.84
CA VAL A 179 -4.67 -22.76 29.94
C VAL A 179 -4.18 -21.32 30.18
N PRO A 180 -3.29 -21.04 31.16
CA PRO A 180 -2.70 -19.70 31.32
C PRO A 180 -1.89 -19.26 30.11
N TYR A 181 -1.16 -20.18 29.47
CA TYR A 181 -0.34 -19.87 28.29
C TYR A 181 -1.20 -19.48 27.09
N LEU A 182 -2.26 -20.24 26.79
CA LEU A 182 -3.21 -19.95 25.72
C LEU A 182 -3.98 -18.65 25.98
N LEU A 183 -4.33 -18.38 27.24
CA LEU A 183 -4.93 -17.12 27.65
C LEU A 183 -3.95 -15.95 27.48
N ALA A 184 -2.69 -16.13 27.85
CA ALA A 184 -1.65 -15.13 27.67
C ALA A 184 -1.38 -14.85 26.19
N VAL A 185 -1.27 -15.89 25.35
CA VAL A 185 -1.13 -15.74 23.90
C VAL A 185 -2.35 -15.05 23.32
N PHE A 186 -3.57 -15.43 23.73
CA PHE A 186 -4.80 -14.78 23.29
C PHE A 186 -4.78 -13.28 23.64
N ILE A 187 -4.49 -12.94 24.89
CA ILE A 187 -4.42 -11.54 25.35
C ILE A 187 -3.32 -10.78 24.59
N LEU A 188 -2.14 -11.37 24.41
CA LEU A 188 -1.04 -10.75 23.68
C LEU A 188 -1.36 -10.54 22.21
N SER A 189 -1.94 -11.53 21.52
CA SER A 189 -2.38 -11.41 20.12
C SER A 189 -3.53 -10.41 19.96
N PHE A 190 -4.44 -10.36 20.92
CA PHE A 190 -5.54 -9.40 20.96
C PHE A 190 -5.02 -7.96 21.17
N LEU A 191 -4.16 -7.75 22.17
CA LEU A 191 -3.52 -6.46 22.41
C LEU A 191 -2.63 -6.05 21.25
N ASP A 192 -1.91 -6.99 20.64
CA ASP A 192 -1.08 -6.72 19.47
C ASP A 192 -1.90 -6.32 18.26
N SER A 193 -3.06 -6.93 18.05
CA SER A 193 -3.97 -6.51 16.99
C SER A 193 -4.59 -5.14 17.27
N PHE A 194 -4.64 -4.74 18.54
CA PHE A 194 -5.11 -3.42 18.96
C PHE A 194 -4.04 -2.34 18.81
N PHE A 195 -2.80 -2.65 19.15
CA PHE A 195 -1.71 -1.67 19.16
C PHE A 195 -0.82 -1.72 17.93
N VAL A 196 -0.78 -2.82 17.16
CA VAL A 196 0.15 -3.14 16.04
C VAL A 196 1.64 -3.02 16.42
N ILE A 197 1.90 -2.56 17.64
CA ILE A 197 3.19 -2.18 18.19
C ILE A 197 3.77 -3.29 19.04
N LEU A 198 2.92 -4.09 19.70
CA LEU A 198 3.34 -4.96 20.78
C LEU A 198 4.19 -6.14 20.29
N SER A 199 3.75 -6.85 19.25
CA SER A 199 4.43 -8.02 18.68
C SER A 199 5.80 -7.68 18.11
N PRO A 200 5.97 -6.68 17.22
CA PRO A 200 7.29 -6.32 16.72
C PRO A 200 8.21 -5.87 17.86
N SER A 201 7.67 -5.15 18.85
CA SER A 201 8.44 -4.67 20.00
C SER A 201 8.91 -5.80 20.91
N LEU A 202 8.03 -6.74 21.23
CA LEU A 202 8.35 -7.91 22.04
C LEU A 202 9.31 -8.84 21.32
N LEU A 203 9.08 -9.09 20.02
CA LEU A 203 10.00 -9.86 19.19
C LEU A 203 11.39 -9.23 19.21
N PHE A 204 11.47 -7.93 18.98
CA PHE A 204 12.73 -7.20 19.04
C PHE A 204 13.38 -7.31 20.42
N ALA A 205 12.62 -7.12 21.50
CA ALA A 205 13.15 -7.21 22.87
C ALA A 205 13.71 -8.60 23.20
N VAL A 206 13.05 -9.67 22.75
CA VAL A 206 13.53 -11.05 22.96
C VAL A 206 14.75 -11.36 22.08
N LEU A 207 14.77 -10.91 20.82
CA LEU A 207 15.96 -11.03 19.96
C LEU A 207 17.14 -10.25 20.53
N TRP A 208 16.89 -9.06 21.08
CA TRP A 208 17.90 -8.25 21.76
C TRP A 208 18.41 -8.94 23.03
N SER A 209 17.52 -9.51 23.85
CA SER A 209 17.95 -10.25 25.05
C SER A 209 18.78 -11.47 24.69
N LEU A 210 18.46 -12.17 23.60
CA LEU A 210 19.26 -13.26 23.07
C LEU A 210 20.65 -12.80 22.64
N LEU A 211 20.76 -11.65 21.97
CA LEU A 211 22.02 -11.09 21.50
C LEU A 211 22.94 -10.67 22.66
N VAL A 212 22.37 -10.10 23.73
CA VAL A 212 23.12 -9.55 24.87
C VAL A 212 23.37 -10.59 25.98
N SER A 213 22.61 -11.69 25.98
CA SER A 213 22.75 -12.79 26.94
C SER A 213 24.10 -13.50 26.78
N THR A 214 24.98 -13.36 27.76
CA THR A 214 26.27 -14.08 27.85
C THR A 214 26.18 -15.40 28.64
N GLY A 215 24.99 -15.78 29.13
CA GLY A 215 24.80 -16.92 30.04
C GLY A 215 24.02 -18.11 29.45
N PRO A 216 23.91 -19.25 30.19
CA PRO A 216 23.39 -20.51 29.67
C PRO A 216 21.87 -20.73 29.48
N PRO A 217 20.91 -19.82 29.74
CA PRO A 217 19.50 -20.15 29.53
C PRO A 217 18.99 -19.67 28.14
N TRP A 218 19.75 -19.92 27.07
CA TRP A 218 19.34 -19.54 25.70
C TRP A 218 18.08 -20.30 25.24
N TYR A 219 17.84 -21.51 25.73
CA TYR A 219 16.73 -22.37 25.26
C TYR A 219 15.33 -21.76 25.49
N GLY A 220 15.09 -21.14 26.65
CA GLY A 220 13.80 -20.48 26.93
C GLY A 220 13.59 -19.21 26.10
N GLN A 221 14.68 -18.48 25.85
CA GLN A 221 14.64 -17.25 25.07
C GLN A 221 14.49 -17.54 23.57
N THR A 222 15.15 -18.58 23.03
CA THR A 222 15.01 -18.98 21.62
C THR A 222 13.61 -19.50 21.33
N ALA A 223 13.01 -20.29 22.22
CA ALA A 223 11.64 -20.74 22.10
C ALA A 223 10.65 -19.55 22.10
N SER A 224 10.85 -18.59 23.00
CA SER A 224 10.04 -17.36 23.06
C SER A 224 10.17 -16.53 21.79
N ALA A 225 11.40 -16.38 21.27
CA ALA A 225 11.65 -15.66 20.01
C ALA A 225 10.97 -16.36 18.82
N ALA A 226 11.06 -17.69 18.75
CA ALA A 226 10.43 -18.47 17.68
C ALA A 226 8.91 -18.34 17.70
N VAL A 227 8.28 -18.39 18.88
CA VAL A 227 6.82 -18.19 19.02
C VAL A 227 6.42 -16.77 18.61
N LEU A 228 7.14 -15.75 19.08
CA LEU A 228 6.85 -14.35 18.72
C LEU A 228 7.06 -14.09 17.23
N LEU A 229 8.10 -14.66 16.62
CA LEU A 229 8.35 -14.57 15.19
C LEU A 229 7.23 -15.25 14.40
N PHE A 230 6.79 -16.42 14.83
CA PHE A 230 5.67 -17.13 14.21
C PHE A 230 4.38 -16.32 14.29
N LEU A 231 4.04 -15.76 15.46
CA LEU A 231 2.86 -14.91 15.64
C LEU A 231 2.94 -13.64 14.79
N PHE A 232 4.11 -13.00 14.74
CA PHE A 232 4.34 -11.84 13.90
C PHE A 232 4.14 -12.17 12.41
N LEU A 233 4.84 -13.19 11.90
CA LEU A 233 4.79 -13.55 10.48
C LEU A 233 3.40 -14.04 10.07
N SER A 234 2.73 -14.83 10.91
CA SER A 234 1.37 -15.31 10.63
C SER A 234 0.34 -14.17 10.60
N GLY A 235 0.44 -13.18 11.49
CA GLY A 235 -0.39 -11.98 11.45
C GLY A 235 -0.18 -11.12 10.20
N GLN A 236 1.07 -10.97 9.76
CA GLN A 236 1.36 -10.28 8.50
C GLN A 236 0.84 -11.07 7.30
N ALA A 237 1.10 -12.38 7.23
CA ALA A 237 0.64 -13.24 6.15
C ALA A 237 -0.88 -13.24 6.04
N TYR A 238 -1.61 -13.39 7.16
CA TYR A 238 -3.07 -13.27 7.23
C TYR A 238 -3.55 -11.99 6.56
N SER A 239 -2.99 -10.85 6.97
CA SER A 239 -3.45 -9.57 6.46
C SER A 239 -3.13 -9.41 4.97
N MET A 240 -1.93 -9.81 4.53
CA MET A 240 -1.53 -9.77 3.12
C MET A 240 -2.47 -10.60 2.25
N PHE A 241 -2.70 -11.88 2.60
CA PHE A 241 -3.52 -12.79 1.79
C PHE A 241 -4.95 -12.28 1.60
N PHE A 242 -5.56 -11.77 2.68
CA PHE A 242 -6.92 -11.23 2.59
C PHE A 242 -7.00 -9.89 1.86
N GLU A 243 -6.04 -8.97 2.07
CA GLU A 243 -5.99 -7.70 1.34
C GLU A 243 -5.75 -7.89 -0.16
N THR A 244 -5.05 -8.96 -0.56
CA THR A 244 -4.78 -9.30 -1.97
C THR A 244 -5.86 -10.19 -2.61
N SER A 245 -6.85 -10.62 -1.82
CA SER A 245 -7.94 -11.47 -2.31
C SER A 245 -9.00 -10.66 -3.07
N SER A 246 -9.93 -11.35 -3.71
CA SER A 246 -11.11 -10.72 -4.32
C SER A 246 -11.99 -9.97 -3.32
N LEU A 247 -11.85 -10.24 -2.02
CA LEU A 247 -12.55 -9.50 -0.95
C LEU A 247 -11.94 -8.11 -0.72
N GLN A 248 -10.67 -7.90 -1.10
CA GLN A 248 -9.92 -6.66 -0.89
C GLN A 248 -9.92 -6.20 0.57
N ALA A 249 -10.11 -7.12 1.52
CA ALA A 249 -10.35 -6.77 2.91
C ALA A 249 -10.10 -7.98 3.79
N THR A 250 -9.52 -7.74 4.97
CA THR A 250 -9.53 -8.70 6.07
C THR A 250 -10.97 -8.92 6.56
N PRO A 251 -11.31 -10.10 7.11
CA PRO A 251 -12.63 -10.40 7.63
C PRO A 251 -13.27 -9.28 8.49
N GLY A 252 -12.52 -8.68 9.40
CA GLY A 252 -12.98 -7.55 10.22
C GLY A 252 -13.28 -6.29 9.42
N LYS A 253 -12.42 -5.94 8.46
CA LYS A 253 -12.65 -4.83 7.52
C LYS A 253 -13.85 -5.08 6.63
N PHE A 254 -13.94 -6.28 6.06
CA PHE A 254 -15.03 -6.71 5.21
C PHE A 254 -16.38 -6.60 5.93
N TYR A 255 -16.45 -7.09 7.18
CA TYR A 255 -17.66 -7.00 8.00
C TYR A 255 -18.14 -5.56 8.20
N LEU A 256 -17.21 -4.60 8.34
CA LEU A 256 -17.53 -3.18 8.47
C LEU A 256 -17.73 -2.44 7.13
N GLY A 257 -17.66 -3.16 6.00
CA GLY A 257 -17.77 -2.58 4.66
C GLY A 257 -16.55 -1.74 4.26
N LEU A 258 -15.39 -2.03 4.84
CA LEU A 258 -14.14 -1.38 4.49
C LEU A 258 -13.42 -2.20 3.41
N ARG A 259 -12.76 -1.51 2.48
CA ARG A 259 -11.90 -2.14 1.46
C ARG A 259 -10.53 -1.51 1.45
N VAL A 260 -9.56 -2.32 1.07
CA VAL A 260 -8.18 -1.96 0.84
C VAL A 260 -7.94 -2.06 -0.66
N THR A 261 -7.66 -0.93 -1.28
CA THR A 261 -7.35 -0.88 -2.70
C THR A 261 -6.10 -0.06 -2.91
N ASP A 262 -5.50 -0.19 -4.10
CA ASP A 262 -4.48 0.76 -4.49
C ASP A 262 -5.08 2.14 -4.85
N ASN A 263 -4.23 3.08 -5.24
CA ASN A 263 -4.63 4.42 -5.68
C ASN A 263 -5.51 4.39 -6.94
N GLU A 264 -5.51 3.28 -7.68
CA GLU A 264 -6.34 3.06 -8.87
C GLU A 264 -7.64 2.31 -8.52
N GLY A 265 -7.90 2.05 -7.23
CA GLY A 265 -9.07 1.31 -6.74
C GLY A 265 -9.02 -0.19 -7.00
N GLU A 266 -7.87 -0.70 -7.42
CA GLU A 266 -7.68 -2.10 -7.73
C GLU A 266 -7.25 -2.93 -6.53
N ILE A 267 -7.29 -4.26 -6.71
CA ILE A 267 -6.75 -5.19 -5.73
C ILE A 267 -5.26 -4.89 -5.53
N VAL A 268 -4.85 -4.71 -4.27
CA VAL A 268 -3.44 -4.47 -3.95
C VAL A 268 -2.64 -5.74 -4.28
N SER A 269 -1.52 -5.59 -5.01
CA SER A 269 -0.64 -6.72 -5.29
C SER A 269 0.03 -7.28 -4.03
N LEU A 270 0.37 -8.57 -4.03
CA LEU A 270 0.98 -9.23 -2.86
C LEU A 270 2.23 -8.52 -2.36
N PHE A 271 3.07 -8.04 -3.28
CA PHE A 271 4.28 -7.30 -2.95
C PHE A 271 3.96 -5.94 -2.29
N LYS A 272 3.01 -5.17 -2.85
CA LYS A 272 2.57 -3.88 -2.26
C LYS A 272 1.97 -4.09 -0.87
N ALA A 273 1.13 -5.11 -0.70
CA ALA A 273 0.56 -5.47 0.60
C ALA A 273 1.65 -5.85 1.60
N GLY A 274 2.65 -6.62 1.17
CA GLY A 274 3.81 -6.99 2.00
C GLY A 274 4.60 -5.79 2.48
N TRP A 275 4.92 -4.86 1.58
CA TRP A 275 5.64 -3.64 1.94
C TRP A 275 4.83 -2.77 2.90
N ARG A 276 3.52 -2.64 2.69
CA ARG A 276 2.62 -1.93 3.59
C ARG A 276 2.65 -2.47 5.01
N HIS A 277 2.63 -3.79 5.14
CA HIS A 277 2.65 -4.48 6.41
C HIS A 277 4.02 -4.39 7.11
N LEU A 278 5.11 -4.47 6.35
CA LEU A 278 6.46 -4.24 6.86
C LEU A 278 6.64 -2.79 7.35
N LEU A 279 6.19 -1.81 6.57
CA LEU A 279 6.26 -0.39 6.95
C LEU A 279 5.44 -0.07 8.21
N LYS A 280 4.33 -0.79 8.44
CA LYS A 280 3.56 -0.67 9.71
C LYS A 280 4.34 -1.16 10.92
N ALA A 281 5.29 -2.10 10.75
CA ALA A 281 6.12 -2.59 11.85
C ALA A 281 7.26 -1.62 12.21
N ILE A 282 7.66 -0.70 11.32
CA ILE A 282 8.77 0.23 11.59
C ILE A 282 8.47 1.15 12.80
N PRO A 283 7.31 1.85 12.89
CA PRO A 283 6.98 2.63 14.07
C PRO A 283 7.01 1.80 15.35
N SER A 284 6.52 0.56 15.29
CA SER A 284 6.53 -0.39 16.39
C SER A 284 7.93 -0.69 16.90
N VAL A 285 8.84 -1.06 16.00
CA VAL A 285 10.24 -1.34 16.33
C VAL A 285 10.94 -0.08 16.87
N MET A 286 10.67 1.08 16.29
CA MET A 286 11.19 2.36 16.80
C MET A 286 10.70 2.61 18.22
N THR A 287 9.40 2.44 18.51
CA THR A 287 8.85 2.58 19.86
C THR A 287 9.51 1.62 20.86
N ALA A 288 9.78 0.38 20.45
CA ALA A 288 10.51 -0.59 21.28
C ALA A 288 11.92 -0.11 21.63
N LEU A 289 12.68 0.30 20.61
CA LEU A 289 14.04 0.83 20.76
C LEU A 289 14.07 2.04 21.68
N PHE A 290 13.11 2.97 21.52
CA PHE A 290 13.00 4.13 22.40
C PHE A 290 12.66 3.76 23.84
N SER A 291 11.80 2.77 24.04
CA SER A 291 11.46 2.28 25.38
C SER A 291 12.67 1.67 26.07
N LEU A 292 13.48 0.88 25.35
CA LEU A 292 14.74 0.32 25.85
C LEU A 292 15.78 1.42 26.15
N PHE A 293 15.88 2.42 25.30
CA PHE A 293 16.74 3.58 25.52
C PHE A 293 16.33 4.37 26.77
N LEU A 294 15.03 4.66 26.93
CA LEU A 294 14.50 5.34 28.11
C LEU A 294 14.75 4.52 29.39
N PHE A 295 14.50 3.21 29.34
CA PHE A 295 14.81 2.30 30.45
C PHE A 295 16.30 2.39 30.82
N SER A 296 17.21 2.25 29.84
CA SER A 296 18.66 2.38 30.06
C SER A 296 19.04 3.69 30.75
N ILE A 297 18.43 4.81 30.36
CA ILE A 297 18.68 6.13 30.97
C ILE A 297 18.19 6.19 32.41
N VAL A 298 17.00 5.66 32.69
CA VAL A 298 16.43 5.64 34.04
C VAL A 298 17.36 4.90 35.01
N PHE A 299 17.91 3.75 34.58
CA PHE A 299 18.78 2.90 35.39
C PHE A 299 20.27 3.27 35.32
N SER A 300 20.66 4.21 34.46
CA SER A 300 22.05 4.69 34.37
C SER A 300 22.48 5.48 35.61
N SER A 301 23.79 5.67 35.79
CA SER A 301 24.39 6.56 36.79
C SER A 301 24.43 8.05 36.37
N LEU A 302 23.70 8.43 35.32
CA LEU A 302 23.68 9.82 34.83
C LEU A 302 23.17 10.80 35.88
N HIS A 303 23.64 12.04 35.80
CA HIS A 303 23.17 13.14 36.64
C HIS A 303 21.66 13.37 36.45
N LEU A 304 20.95 13.73 37.52
CA LEU A 304 19.48 13.87 37.53
C LEU A 304 18.95 14.79 36.42
N VAL A 305 19.60 15.95 36.23
CA VAL A 305 19.22 16.92 35.19
C VAL A 305 19.28 16.30 33.79
N LEU A 306 20.34 15.54 33.50
CA LEU A 306 20.52 14.89 32.20
C LEU A 306 19.51 13.76 31.99
N LYS A 307 19.19 12.99 33.04
CA LYS A 307 18.09 12.00 32.99
C LYS A 307 16.77 12.66 32.62
N LEU A 308 16.46 13.80 33.24
CA LEU A 308 15.19 14.50 33.03
C LEU A 308 15.09 15.04 31.59
N VAL A 309 16.17 15.61 31.05
CA VAL A 309 16.25 16.03 29.63
C VAL A 309 16.02 14.84 28.70
N CYS A 310 16.71 13.71 28.93
CA CYS A 310 16.57 12.51 28.11
C CYS A 310 15.16 11.89 28.16
N ILE A 311 14.53 11.87 29.34
CA ILE A 311 13.15 11.36 29.52
C ILE A 311 12.16 12.26 28.75
N LEU A 312 12.26 13.59 28.90
CA LEU A 312 11.38 14.53 28.19
C LEU A 312 11.53 14.42 26.66
N PHE A 313 12.78 14.33 26.17
CA PHE A 313 13.04 14.12 24.74
C PHE A 313 12.43 12.82 24.23
N SER A 314 12.59 11.73 24.99
CA SER A 314 12.05 10.41 24.65
C SER A 314 10.52 10.40 24.66
N LEU A 315 9.87 11.07 25.62
CA LEU A 315 8.42 11.23 25.65
C LEU A 315 7.89 12.05 24.46
N ALA A 316 8.58 13.14 24.10
CA ALA A 316 8.22 13.94 22.93
C ALA A 316 8.31 13.10 21.65
N LEU A 317 9.39 12.33 21.49
CA LEU A 317 9.61 11.48 20.33
C LEU A 317 8.64 10.29 20.28
N ALA A 318 8.31 9.69 21.43
CA ALA A 318 7.25 8.70 21.53
C ALA A 318 5.89 9.28 21.11
N GLY A 319 5.59 10.52 21.49
CA GLY A 319 4.39 11.24 21.03
C GLY A 319 4.36 11.45 19.52
N VAL A 320 5.50 11.79 18.89
CA VAL A 320 5.62 11.92 17.43
C VAL A 320 5.43 10.57 16.74
N LEU A 321 6.06 9.50 17.25
CA LEU A 321 5.91 8.15 16.71
C LEU A 321 4.49 7.61 16.87
N TRP A 322 3.85 7.89 18.01
CA TRP A 322 2.44 7.58 18.23
C TRP A 322 1.57 8.32 17.21
N ALA A 323 1.75 9.63 17.05
CA ALA A 323 1.03 10.40 16.04
C ALA A 323 1.26 9.87 14.61
N ALA A 324 2.48 9.41 14.29
CA ALA A 324 2.82 8.80 13.01
C ALA A 324 2.17 7.42 12.81
N ALA A 325 2.04 6.61 13.87
CA ALA A 325 1.36 5.32 13.84
C ALA A 325 -0.16 5.48 13.65
N PHE A 326 -0.75 6.51 14.26
CA PHE A 326 -2.19 6.79 14.16
C PHE A 326 -2.57 7.59 12.91
N ARG A 327 -1.64 8.35 12.30
CA ARG A 327 -1.88 8.96 10.99
C ARG A 327 -1.87 7.87 9.93
N PRO A 328 -3.01 7.54 9.31
CA PRO A 328 -3.08 6.43 8.36
C PRO A 328 -2.42 6.75 7.01
N GLY A 329 -1.49 7.70 6.96
CA GLY A 329 -0.97 8.30 5.74
C GLY A 329 0.33 7.69 5.28
N LEU A 330 1.33 7.47 6.15
CA LEU A 330 2.69 7.21 5.67
C LEU A 330 2.83 5.87 4.93
N HIS A 331 2.48 4.76 5.57
CA HIS A 331 2.60 3.44 4.94
C HIS A 331 1.67 3.30 3.72
N ASN A 332 0.50 3.94 3.76
CA ASN A 332 -0.47 3.99 2.65
C ASN A 332 0.05 4.83 1.48
N LEU A 333 0.67 5.99 1.75
CA LEU A 333 1.29 6.86 0.76
C LEU A 333 2.46 6.16 0.06
N PHE A 334 3.36 5.53 0.82
CA PHE A 334 4.51 4.81 0.26
C PHE A 334 4.12 3.59 -0.57
N THR A 335 2.97 2.98 -0.30
CA THR A 335 2.52 1.78 -1.02
C THR A 335 1.49 2.08 -2.11
N GLY A 336 1.04 3.34 -2.18
CA GLY A 336 -0.09 3.74 -3.02
C GLY A 336 -1.33 2.93 -2.73
N ALA A 337 -1.64 2.68 -1.44
CA ALA A 337 -2.79 1.92 -0.99
C ALA A 337 -3.66 2.74 -0.04
N SER A 338 -4.98 2.62 -0.16
CA SER A 338 -5.95 3.35 0.67
C SER A 338 -6.91 2.39 1.39
N VAL A 339 -7.60 2.89 2.41
CA VAL A 339 -8.70 2.17 3.07
C VAL A 339 -9.95 3.03 3.01
N SER A 340 -10.94 2.59 2.24
CA SER A 340 -12.20 3.30 2.04
C SER A 340 -13.36 2.61 2.72
N ASP A 341 -14.43 3.37 2.90
CA ASP A 341 -15.71 2.91 3.41
C ASP A 341 -16.73 2.80 2.27
N VAL A 342 -17.06 1.58 1.87
CA VAL A 342 -17.95 1.30 0.73
C VAL A 342 -19.42 1.63 1.06
N ARG A 343 -19.78 1.74 2.34
CA ARG A 343 -21.18 2.01 2.74
C ARG A 343 -21.57 3.46 2.51
N LEU A 344 -20.64 4.39 2.74
CA LEU A 344 -20.85 5.81 2.45
C LEU A 344 -21.08 6.03 0.95
N TYR A 345 -20.40 5.24 0.11
CA TYR A 345 -20.58 5.24 -1.34
C TYR A 345 -21.99 4.81 -1.78
N GLY A 346 -22.54 3.75 -1.20
CA GLY A 346 -23.90 3.28 -1.53
C GLY A 346 -25.01 4.26 -1.14
N ALA A 347 -24.77 5.13 -0.15
CA ALA A 347 -25.71 6.16 0.25
C ALA A 347 -25.64 7.39 -0.68
N LEU A 348 -24.43 7.81 -1.06
CA LEU A 348 -24.22 8.93 -1.99
C LEU A 348 -24.72 8.59 -3.39
N SER A 349 -24.44 7.39 -3.90
CA SER A 349 -24.90 6.98 -5.25
C SER A 349 -26.43 6.95 -5.37
N LYS A 350 -27.13 6.56 -4.30
CA LYS A 350 -28.61 6.64 -4.20
C LYS A 350 -29.10 8.08 -4.14
N GLN A 351 -28.39 8.95 -3.41
CA GLN A 351 -28.76 10.37 -3.27
C GLN A 351 -28.58 11.15 -4.59
N PHE A 352 -27.59 10.79 -5.40
CA PHE A 352 -27.34 11.42 -6.71
C PHE A 352 -28.06 10.75 -7.89
N GLY A 353 -28.92 9.75 -7.66
CA GLY A 353 -29.71 9.13 -8.72
C GLY A 353 -28.89 8.37 -9.78
N LEU A 354 -27.64 8.01 -9.47
CA LEU A 354 -26.70 7.38 -10.40
C LEU A 354 -26.98 5.89 -10.66
N PHE A 355 -27.99 5.33 -10.02
CA PHE A 355 -28.51 3.99 -10.31
C PHE A 355 -30.04 4.05 -10.40
N ARG A 356 -30.56 4.06 -11.64
CA ARG A 356 -31.88 3.44 -11.90
C ARG A 356 -31.62 1.95 -12.10
N SER A 357 -32.09 1.16 -11.15
CA SER A 357 -32.10 -0.31 -11.20
C SER A 357 -32.81 -0.83 -12.43
#